data_AF-A0A9P5UYT9-F1
#
_entry.id   AF-A0A9P5UYT9-F1
#
_cell.length_a   1.000
_cell.length_b   1.000
_cell.length_c   1.000
_cell.angle_alpha   90.00
_cell.angle_beta   90.00
_cell.angle_gamma   90.00
#
_symmetry.space_group_name_H-M   'P 1'
#
loop_
_entity.id
_entity.type
_entity.pdbx_description
1 polymer ?
#
loop_
_entity_poly.entity_id
_entity_poly.type
_entity_poly.pdbx_seq_one_letter_code
_entity_poly.pdbx_strand_id
1 'polypeptide(L)'
;MAFLATHSQAAPAADFKNEVLTQHNRYRAQYGARPLTWSDALYPGTLQWASQCRFQHSQSGGRYGENLYAGDDLGTLDQAMKSWMAGAAKYNYANPVFSGATVQPKSHVQL
;
A
#
# COMPACT_ATOMS: atom_id res chain seq x y z
N MET A 1 -26.42 -22.69 14.33
CA MET A 1 -26.52 -21.52 13.44
C MET A 1 -25.12 -21.01 13.19
N ALA A 2 -24.58 -21.23 12.00
CA ALA A 2 -23.28 -20.70 11.59
C ALA A 2 -23.54 -19.44 10.76
N PHE A 3 -23.17 -18.28 11.29
CA PHE A 3 -23.08 -17.08 10.48
C PHE A 3 -21.78 -17.14 9.69
N LEU A 4 -21.86 -17.61 8.44
CA LEU A 4 -20.86 -17.30 7.44
C LEU A 4 -21.01 -15.81 7.13
N ALA A 5 -20.15 -14.97 7.70
CA ALA A 5 -19.99 -13.61 7.23
C ALA A 5 -19.40 -13.69 5.83
N THR A 6 -20.27 -13.61 4.82
CA THR A 6 -19.89 -13.25 3.46
C THR A 6 -19.20 -11.89 3.56
N HIS A 7 -17.85 -11.89 3.56
CA HIS A 7 -17.10 -10.67 3.27
C HIS A 7 -17.41 -10.34 1.81
N SER A 8 -18.48 -9.57 1.61
CA SER A 8 -18.81 -9.02 0.30
C SER A 8 -17.58 -8.28 -0.21
N GLN A 9 -17.24 -8.50 -1.48
CA GLN A 9 -16.34 -7.66 -2.28
C GLN A 9 -17.00 -6.28 -2.52
N ALA A 10 -17.45 -5.63 -1.45
CA ALA A 10 -18.03 -4.31 -1.50
C ALA A 10 -16.93 -3.33 -1.92
N ALA A 11 -17.27 -2.38 -2.79
CA ALA A 11 -16.39 -1.27 -3.11
C ALA A 11 -15.94 -0.59 -1.79
N PRO A 12 -14.72 -0.04 -1.73
CA PRO A 12 -14.28 0.66 -0.54
C PRO A 12 -15.22 1.84 -0.31
N ALA A 13 -15.51 2.12 0.96
CA ALA A 13 -16.21 3.34 1.34
C ALA A 13 -15.51 4.55 0.71
N ALA A 14 -16.29 5.53 0.23
CA ALA A 14 -15.74 6.71 -0.44
C ALA A 14 -14.67 7.42 0.41
N ASP A 15 -14.87 7.45 1.73
CA ASP A 15 -13.92 8.01 2.70
C ASP A 15 -12.58 7.29 2.69
N PHE A 16 -12.57 5.96 2.53
CA PHE A 16 -11.33 5.18 2.44
C PHE A 16 -10.56 5.52 1.15
N LYS A 17 -11.24 5.55 -0.01
CA LYS A 17 -10.61 5.91 -1.29
C LYS A 17 -9.96 7.28 -1.22
N ASN A 18 -10.69 8.25 -0.68
CA ASN A 18 -10.25 9.64 -0.56
C ASN A 18 -9.06 9.76 0.38
N GLU A 19 -9.06 9.07 1.53
CA GLU A 19 -7.95 9.11 2.46
C GLU A 19 -6.68 8.47 1.87
N VAL A 20 -6.81 7.31 1.20
CA VAL A 20 -5.69 6.68 0.49
C VAL A 20 -5.09 7.65 -0.52
N LEU A 21 -5.90 8.24 -1.41
CA LEU A 21 -5.40 9.20 -2.40
C LEU A 21 -4.79 10.45 -1.75
N THR A 22 -5.42 10.97 -0.70
CA THR A 22 -4.96 12.18 0.00
C THR A 22 -3.58 11.95 0.58
N GLN A 23 -3.37 10.87 1.33
CA GLN A 23 -2.06 10.60 1.93
C GLN A 23 -0.99 10.32 0.88
N HIS A 24 -1.30 9.51 -0.15
CA HIS A 24 -0.34 9.25 -1.22
C HIS A 24 0.05 10.53 -1.97
N ASN A 25 -0.93 11.36 -2.35
CA ASN A 25 -0.68 12.58 -3.10
C ASN A 25 0.06 13.64 -2.25
N ARG A 26 -0.17 13.67 -0.94
CA ARG A 26 0.60 14.51 -0.01
C ARG A 26 2.09 14.17 -0.03
N TYR A 27 2.46 12.89 0.07
CA TYR A 27 3.86 12.48 0.04
C TYR A 27 4.48 12.59 -1.35
N ARG A 28 3.73 12.28 -2.42
CA ARG A 28 4.21 12.44 -3.81
C ARG A 28 4.58 13.87 -4.16
N ALA A 29 3.79 14.84 -3.69
CA ALA A 29 4.05 16.26 -3.89
C ALA A 29 5.41 16.71 -3.31
N GLN A 30 5.85 16.11 -2.19
CA GLN A 30 7.15 16.43 -1.57
C GLN A 30 8.35 16.09 -2.47
N TYR A 31 8.17 15.18 -3.43
CA TYR A 31 9.19 14.74 -4.38
C TYR A 31 8.90 15.20 -5.82
N GLY A 32 7.94 16.11 -6.02
CA GLY A 32 7.56 16.61 -7.35
C GLY A 32 6.87 15.58 -8.25
N ALA A 33 6.37 14.48 -7.70
CA ALA A 33 5.70 13.44 -8.47
C ALA A 33 4.23 13.82 -8.76
N ARG A 34 3.73 13.48 -9.97
CA ARG A 34 2.34 13.73 -10.39
C ARG A 34 1.34 13.05 -9.45
N PRO A 35 0.18 13.65 -9.14
CA PRO A 35 -0.82 13.02 -8.28
C PRO A 35 -1.37 11.73 -8.92
N LEU A 36 -1.69 10.75 -8.07
CA LEU A 36 -2.41 9.54 -8.43
C LEU A 36 -3.91 9.78 -8.49
N THR A 37 -4.58 8.94 -9.26
CA THR A 37 -6.04 8.78 -9.30
C THR A 37 -6.40 7.36 -8.89
N TRP A 38 -7.61 7.19 -8.33
CA TRP A 38 -8.09 5.86 -7.94
C TRP A 38 -8.33 4.98 -9.17
N SER A 39 -8.09 3.68 -9.02
CA SER A 39 -8.45 2.66 -10.02
C SER A 39 -9.34 1.61 -9.37
N ASP A 40 -10.61 1.59 -9.73
CA ASP A 40 -11.55 0.58 -9.23
C ASP A 40 -11.20 -0.84 -9.70
N ALA A 41 -10.42 -0.98 -10.77
CA ALA A 41 -9.99 -2.28 -11.29
C ALA A 41 -8.98 -2.99 -10.38
N LEU A 42 -8.18 -2.24 -9.58
CA LEU A 42 -7.18 -2.84 -8.69
C LEU A 42 -7.78 -3.34 -7.38
N TYR A 43 -8.82 -2.66 -6.89
CA TYR A 43 -9.31 -2.87 -5.54
C TYR A 43 -9.80 -4.28 -5.23
N PRO A 44 -10.59 -4.98 -6.10
CA PRO A 44 -11.05 -6.33 -5.79
C PRO A 44 -9.89 -7.30 -5.53
N GLY A 45 -8.83 -7.23 -6.35
CA GLY A 45 -7.64 -8.05 -6.18
C GLY A 45 -6.84 -7.68 -4.93
N THR A 46 -6.70 -6.38 -4.64
CA THR A 46 -6.05 -5.90 -3.41
C THR A 46 -6.78 -6.38 -2.16
N LEU A 47 -8.12 -6.25 -2.13
CA LEU A 47 -8.94 -6.69 -1.01
C LEU A 47 -8.84 -8.21 -0.83
N GLN A 48 -8.99 -8.97 -1.92
CA GLN A 48 -8.88 -10.43 -1.88
C GLN A 48 -7.54 -10.90 -1.31
N TRP A 49 -6.44 -10.25 -1.72
CA TRP A 49 -5.10 -10.58 -1.22
C TRP A 49 -4.92 -10.20 0.24
N ALA A 50 -5.31 -8.99 0.62
CA ALA A 50 -5.22 -8.51 2.00
C ALA A 50 -6.00 -9.41 2.98
N SER A 51 -7.19 -9.89 2.56
CA SER A 51 -8.01 -10.81 3.37
C SER A 51 -7.39 -12.19 3.61
N GLN A 52 -6.31 -12.56 2.90
CA GLN A 52 -5.57 -13.79 3.19
C GLN A 52 -4.68 -13.67 4.44
N CYS A 53 -4.46 -12.45 4.95
CA CYS A 53 -3.60 -12.17 6.09
C CYS A 53 -2.17 -12.75 5.94
N ARG A 54 -1.65 -12.75 4.71
CA ARG A 54 -0.28 -13.20 4.41
C ARG A 54 0.60 -11.99 4.16
N PHE A 55 1.61 -11.78 5.00
CA PHE A 55 2.56 -10.68 4.84
C PHE A 55 3.64 -11.01 3.81
N GLN A 56 3.24 -11.14 2.55
CA GLN A 56 4.09 -11.37 1.40
C GLN A 56 3.43 -10.80 0.15
N HIS A 57 4.22 -10.55 -0.89
CA HIS A 57 3.68 -9.96 -2.11
C HIS A 57 2.75 -10.89 -2.88
N SER A 58 1.72 -10.31 -3.51
CA SER A 58 0.86 -11.07 -4.41
C SER A 58 1.64 -11.57 -5.63
N GLN A 59 1.21 -12.69 -6.21
CA GLN A 59 1.77 -13.21 -7.46
C GLN A 59 1.20 -12.43 -8.67
N SER A 60 1.26 -11.10 -8.61
CA SER A 60 0.76 -10.21 -9.66
C SER A 60 1.57 -10.33 -10.95
N GLY A 61 2.76 -10.94 -10.92
CA GLY A 61 3.64 -11.07 -12.07
C GLY A 61 4.12 -9.71 -12.61
N GLY A 62 4.19 -8.68 -11.76
CA GLY A 62 4.61 -7.33 -12.15
C GLY A 62 3.55 -6.53 -12.91
N ARG A 63 2.29 -6.98 -12.93
CA ARG A 63 1.18 -6.22 -13.56
C ARG A 63 0.90 -4.89 -12.85
N TYR A 64 1.27 -4.78 -11.58
CA TYR A 64 1.20 -3.59 -10.75
C TYR A 64 2.24 -3.66 -9.65
N GLY A 65 2.72 -2.51 -9.19
CA GLY A 65 3.50 -2.38 -7.97
C GLY A 65 2.63 -2.60 -6.73
N GLU A 66 3.23 -3.06 -5.64
CA GLU A 66 2.53 -3.41 -4.42
C GLU A 66 3.27 -2.94 -3.17
N ASN A 67 2.53 -2.28 -2.27
CA ASN A 67 3.01 -1.93 -0.94
C ASN A 67 2.21 -2.71 0.10
N LEU A 68 2.90 -3.27 1.09
CA LEU A 68 2.31 -3.99 2.22
C LEU A 68 2.67 -3.28 3.52
N TYR A 69 1.72 -3.25 4.45
CA TYR A 69 1.90 -2.78 5.82
C TYR A 69 1.15 -3.71 6.77
N ALA A 70 1.79 -4.11 7.87
CA ALA A 70 1.19 -4.99 8.86
C ALA A 70 1.70 -4.69 10.27
N GLY A 71 0.89 -5.03 11.26
CA GLY A 71 1.19 -4.92 12.68
C GLY A 71 -0.03 -5.31 13.51
N ASP A 72 0.18 -5.57 14.80
CA ASP A 72 -0.89 -5.89 15.76
C ASP A 72 -1.87 -4.73 15.92
N ASP A 73 -1.36 -3.50 15.80
CA ASP A 73 -2.13 -2.28 15.58
C ASP A 73 -1.67 -1.66 14.26
N LEU A 74 -2.60 -1.57 13.30
CA LEU A 74 -2.35 -0.99 11.98
C LEU A 74 -2.28 0.54 12.02
N GLY A 75 -2.85 1.17 13.05
CA GLY A 75 -2.94 2.62 13.14
C GLY A 75 -3.64 3.25 11.94
N THR A 76 -3.09 4.37 11.48
CA THR A 76 -3.65 5.23 10.41
C THR A 76 -2.93 5.04 9.08
N LEU A 77 -3.59 5.42 7.98
CA LEU A 77 -2.97 5.44 6.65
C LEU A 77 -1.74 6.37 6.60
N ASP A 78 -1.72 7.47 7.35
CA ASP A 78 -0.53 8.33 7.47
C ASP A 78 0.64 7.60 8.13
N GLN A 79 0.40 6.77 9.15
CA GLN A 79 1.46 5.97 9.79
C GLN A 79 2.03 4.90 8.84
N ALA A 80 1.17 4.24 8.06
CA ALA A 80 1.61 3.31 7.02
C ALA A 80 2.46 4.04 5.94
N MET A 81 1.98 5.20 5.46
CA MET A 81 2.72 6.04 4.51
C MET A 81 4.06 6.50 5.08
N LYS A 82 4.12 6.95 6.34
CA LYS A 82 5.38 7.30 7.01
C LYS A 82 6.36 6.12 7.02
N SER A 83 5.87 4.91 7.28
CA SER A 83 6.72 3.71 7.27
C SER A 83 7.33 3.45 5.89
N TRP A 84 6.53 3.52 4.81
CA TRP A 84 7.07 3.36 3.46
C TRP A 84 8.03 4.50 3.10
N MET A 85 7.70 5.74 3.44
CA MET A 85 8.49 6.91 3.09
C MET A 85 9.79 7.05 3.90
N ALA A 86 9.91 6.40 5.06
CA ALA A 86 11.15 6.37 5.84
C ALA A 86 12.33 5.77 5.05
N GLY A 87 12.05 4.95 4.04
CA GLY A 87 13.04 4.43 3.09
C GLY A 87 13.70 5.49 2.21
N ALA A 88 13.01 6.61 1.96
CA ALA A 88 13.46 7.63 1.01
C ALA A 88 14.78 8.30 1.43
N ALA A 89 15.04 8.43 2.74
CA ALA A 89 16.29 8.99 3.27
C ALA A 89 17.51 8.10 2.98
N LYS A 90 17.30 6.80 2.71
CA LYS A 90 18.35 5.83 2.40
C LYS A 90 18.45 5.54 0.89
N TYR A 91 17.58 6.15 0.09
CA TYR A 91 17.53 5.91 -1.34
C TYR A 91 18.59 6.75 -2.07
N ASN A 92 19.43 6.10 -2.87
CA ASN A 92 20.40 6.78 -3.70
C ASN A 92 19.77 7.16 -5.05
N TYR A 93 19.31 8.40 -5.17
CA TYR A 93 18.70 8.92 -6.40
C TYR A 93 19.66 8.96 -7.60
N ALA A 94 20.98 8.98 -7.38
CA ALA A 94 21.98 8.92 -8.45
C ALA A 94 22.25 7.50 -8.96
N ASN A 95 21.85 6.47 -8.22
CA ASN A 95 21.94 5.07 -8.63
C ASN A 95 20.66 4.31 -8.24
N PRO A 96 19.58 4.46 -9.01
CA PRO A 96 18.26 3.95 -8.66
C PRO A 96 18.21 2.42 -8.82
N VAL A 97 18.49 1.70 -7.74
CA VAL A 97 18.38 0.24 -7.65
C VAL A 97 17.60 -0.16 -6.39
N PHE A 98 16.99 -1.33 -6.41
CA PHE A 98 16.39 -1.89 -5.20
C PHE A 98 17.47 -2.13 -4.14
N SER A 99 17.16 -1.77 -2.89
CA SER A 99 17.99 -2.07 -1.72
C SER A 99 17.11 -2.41 -0.54
N GLY A 100 17.32 -3.57 0.09
CA GLY A 100 16.60 -3.94 1.31
C GLY A 100 16.79 -2.92 2.45
N ALA A 101 17.84 -2.11 2.42
CA ALA A 101 18.08 -1.06 3.41
C ALA A 101 17.02 0.05 3.39
N THR A 102 16.31 0.26 2.28
CA THR A 102 15.22 1.24 2.15
C THR A 102 13.87 0.71 2.62
N VAL A 103 13.79 -0.55 3.06
CA VAL A 103 12.56 -1.22 3.49
C VAL A 103 12.53 -1.33 5.03
N GLN A 104 11.42 -0.95 5.67
CA GLN A 104 11.26 -1.04 7.14
C GLN A 104 10.64 -2.39 7.56
N PRO A 105 10.86 -2.89 8.78
CA PRO A 105 10.38 -4.22 9.20
C PRO A 105 8.86 -4.43 9.11
N LYS A 106 8.07 -3.36 9.29
CA LYS A 106 6.59 -3.41 9.22
C LYS A 106 6.03 -3.19 7.81
N SER A 107 6.87 -2.97 6.81
CA SER A 107 6.42 -2.47 5.51
C SER A 107 7.24 -2.99 4.35
N HIS A 108 6.61 -3.52 3.32
CA HIS A 108 7.30 -3.99 2.10
C HIS A 108 6.84 -3.18 0.88
N VAL A 109 7.74 -2.97 -0.08
CA VAL A 109 7.50 -2.22 -1.33
C VAL A 109 8.07 -3.04 -2.49
N GLN A 110 7.22 -3.39 -3.45
CA GLN A 110 7.59 -4.02 -4.71
C GLN A 110 7.14 -3.11 -5.86
N LEU A 111 8.09 -2.76 -6.73
CA LEU A 111 7.84 -1.97 -7.93
C LEU A 111 7.51 -2.86 -9.13
#